data_AF-A0A8T5TU18-F1
#
_entry.id   AF-A0A8T5TU18-F1
#
_cell.length_a   1.000
_cell.length_b   1.000
_cell.length_c   1.000
_cell.angle_alpha   90.00
_cell.angle_beta   90.00
_cell.angle_gamma   90.00
#
_symmetry.space_group_name_H-M   'P 1'
#
loop_
_entity.id
_entity.type
_entity.pdbx_description
1 polymer ?
#
loop_
_entity_poly.entity_id
_entity_poly.type
_entity_poly.pdbx_seq_one_letter_code
_entity_poly.pdbx_strand_id
1 'polypeptide(L)'
;DCAIVNPKVDVLLNLYDIRTQLCNGKNVSLPEIIKAYDFINKFPVYVKVVTINKEKQQIQGILDQKTLDFYEKLISENLEAVFVSGETKGQFKKALVNTGHFRDIVSIERFGFLENIVILRESTTAPGIIADIGKHLKNCKLNAIRPERIKKLYKSKL
;
A
#
# COMPACT_ATOMS: atom_id res chain seq x y z
N ASP A 1 -18.45 4.51 3.97
CA ASP A 1 -17.29 3.91 4.65
C ASP A 1 -17.41 4.19 6.14
N CYS A 2 -17.77 3.19 6.95
CA CYS A 2 -17.79 3.31 8.40
C CYS A 2 -16.53 2.60 8.94
N ALA A 3 -15.51 3.37 9.30
CA ALA A 3 -14.37 2.83 10.02
C ALA A 3 -14.78 2.50 11.46
N ILE A 4 -14.22 1.43 12.02
CA ILE A 4 -14.34 1.15 13.46
C ILE A 4 -13.35 2.05 14.18
N VAL A 5 -13.85 3.01 14.94
CA VAL A 5 -13.04 3.85 15.81
C VAL A 5 -12.77 3.07 17.11
N ASN A 6 -11.51 2.95 17.50
CA ASN A 6 -11.05 2.20 18.68
C ASN A 6 -11.47 0.72 18.66
N PRO A 7 -10.92 -0.10 17.73
CA PRO A 7 -11.20 -1.53 17.71
C PRO A 7 -10.76 -2.15 19.05
N LYS A 8 -11.60 -3.04 19.60
CA LYS A 8 -11.30 -3.75 20.84
C LYS A 8 -10.24 -4.84 20.66
N VAL A 9 -10.03 -5.30 19.42
CA VAL A 9 -9.14 -6.39 19.05
C VAL A 9 -8.53 -6.10 17.69
N ASP A 10 -7.24 -6.39 17.54
CA ASP A 10 -6.52 -6.34 16.27
C ASP A 10 -6.45 -7.71 15.61
N VAL A 11 -6.26 -7.71 14.29
CA VAL A 11 -5.92 -8.93 13.55
C VAL A 11 -4.40 -9.06 13.46
N LEU A 12 -3.85 -10.09 14.11
CA LEU A 12 -2.43 -10.40 14.06
C LEU A 12 -2.07 -11.04 12.72
N LEU A 13 -1.25 -10.35 11.93
CA LEU A 13 -0.52 -10.91 10.80
C LEU A 13 0.87 -11.31 11.30
N ASN A 14 1.12 -12.61 11.46
CA ASN A 14 2.42 -13.05 11.97
C ASN A 14 3.50 -12.94 10.88
N LEU A 15 4.76 -12.84 11.31
CA LEU A 15 5.89 -12.64 10.39
C LEU A 15 6.12 -13.83 9.46
N TYR A 16 5.77 -15.04 9.88
CA TYR A 16 5.90 -16.24 9.05
C TYR A 16 4.97 -16.18 7.84
N ASP A 17 3.70 -15.82 8.04
CA ASP A 17 2.71 -15.68 6.97
C ASP A 17 3.08 -14.51 6.05
N ILE A 18 3.49 -13.37 6.63
CA ILE A 18 3.94 -12.22 5.84
C ILE A 18 5.13 -12.58 4.95
N ARG A 19 6.14 -13.29 5.46
CA ARG A 19 7.28 -13.75 4.65
C ARG A 19 6.84 -14.72 3.55
N THR A 20 5.91 -15.60 3.86
CA THR A 20 5.39 -16.58 2.89
C THR A 20 4.65 -15.87 1.76
N GLN A 21 3.80 -14.89 2.08
CA GLN A 21 2.97 -14.18 1.11
C GLN A 21 3.72 -13.10 0.33
N LEU A 22 4.62 -12.35 0.97
CA LEU A 22 5.28 -11.17 0.41
C LEU A 22 6.75 -11.39 0.03
N CYS A 23 7.37 -12.47 0.46
CA CYS A 23 8.82 -12.68 0.30
C CYS A 23 9.16 -14.09 -0.21
N ASN A 24 8.18 -14.85 -0.72
CA ASN A 24 8.36 -16.23 -1.16
C ASN A 24 9.03 -17.11 -0.08
N GLY A 25 8.68 -16.90 1.19
CA GLY A 25 9.19 -17.66 2.33
C GLY A 25 10.64 -17.34 2.74
N LYS A 26 11.30 -16.35 2.11
CA LYS A 26 12.66 -15.96 2.50
C LYS A 26 12.71 -15.43 3.92
N ASN A 27 13.83 -15.70 4.60
CA ASN A 27 14.10 -15.18 5.94
C ASN A 27 14.50 -13.69 5.89
N VAL A 28 13.51 -12.83 5.67
CA VAL A 28 13.65 -11.36 5.60
C VAL A 28 13.16 -10.75 6.90
N SER A 29 13.86 -9.77 7.48
CA SER A 29 13.43 -9.13 8.72
C SER A 29 12.17 -8.27 8.50
N LEU A 30 11.33 -8.09 9.51
CA LEU A 30 10.14 -7.24 9.42
C LEU A 30 10.49 -5.79 8.95
N PRO A 31 11.56 -5.14 9.44
CA PRO A 31 11.96 -3.82 8.95
C PRO A 31 12.30 -3.78 7.45
N GLU A 32 12.92 -4.83 6.91
CA GLU A 32 13.21 -4.93 5.48
C GLU A 32 11.92 -5.06 4.66
N ILE A 33 10.94 -5.83 5.15
CA ILE A 33 9.62 -5.97 4.51
C ILE A 33 8.90 -4.62 4.52
N ILE A 34 8.84 -3.95 5.68
CA ILE A 34 8.22 -2.63 5.84
C ILE A 34 8.86 -1.63 4.85
N LYS A 35 10.19 -1.61 4.76
CA LYS A 35 10.92 -0.71 3.86
C LYS A 35 10.69 -1.04 2.38
N ALA A 36 10.58 -2.30 2.02
CA ALA A 36 10.40 -2.71 0.63
C ALA A 36 8.99 -2.39 0.11
N TYR A 37 7.97 -2.64 0.92
CA TYR A 37 6.56 -2.39 0.59
C TYR A 37 6.09 -0.97 0.93
N ASP A 38 6.94 -0.21 1.60
CA ASP A 38 6.64 1.14 2.14
C ASP A 38 5.40 1.13 3.04
N PHE A 39 5.27 0.08 3.87
CA PHE A 39 4.16 -0.04 4.81
C PHE A 39 4.25 1.05 5.86
N ILE A 40 3.31 1.98 5.80
CA ILE A 40 3.13 3.01 6.82
C ILE A 40 1.96 2.72 7.73
N ASN A 41 1.97 3.38 8.89
CA ASN A 41 0.84 3.31 9.81
C ASN A 41 -0.45 3.77 9.12
N LYS A 42 -1.50 2.95 9.23
CA LYS A 42 -2.82 3.11 8.60
C LYS A 42 -2.83 2.91 7.08
N PHE A 43 -1.82 2.26 6.49
CA PHE A 43 -1.91 1.80 5.12
C PHE A 43 -3.05 0.76 5.00
N PRO A 44 -4.01 0.94 4.07
CA PRO A 44 -5.14 0.05 3.97
C PRO A 44 -4.74 -1.27 3.30
N VAL A 45 -5.08 -2.39 3.94
CA VAL A 45 -4.94 -3.73 3.40
C VAL A 45 -6.23 -4.52 3.59
N TYR A 46 -6.46 -5.47 2.69
CA TYR A 46 -7.46 -6.49 2.87
C TYR A 46 -6.83 -7.67 3.59
N VAL A 47 -7.53 -8.19 4.60
CA VAL A 47 -7.06 -9.27 5.46
C VAL A 47 -8.12 -10.36 5.48
N LYS A 48 -7.68 -11.61 5.31
CA LYS A 48 -8.49 -12.80 5.52
C LYS A 48 -8.27 -13.29 6.95
N VAL A 49 -9.34 -13.35 7.74
CA VAL A 49 -9.29 -13.95 9.07
C VAL A 49 -9.14 -15.46 8.94
N VAL A 50 -8.14 -16.03 9.61
CA VAL A 50 -7.83 -17.46 9.59
C VAL A 50 -8.28 -18.13 10.88
N THR A 51 -8.00 -17.50 12.02
CA THR A 51 -8.32 -18.07 13.33
C THR A 51 -8.92 -17.01 14.24
N ILE A 52 -9.94 -17.40 15.01
CA ILE A 52 -10.54 -16.57 16.06
C ILE A 52 -10.46 -17.35 17.38
N ASN A 53 -9.69 -16.85 18.34
CA ASN A 53 -9.68 -17.33 19.70
C ASN A 53 -10.49 -16.38 20.59
N LYS A 54 -11.72 -16.78 20.92
CA LYS A 54 -12.64 -15.97 21.72
C LYS A 54 -12.22 -15.82 23.18
N GLU A 55 -11.60 -16.84 23.76
CA GLU A 55 -11.14 -16.82 25.15
C GLU A 55 -10.02 -15.82 25.34
N LYS A 56 -9.06 -15.80 24.41
CA LYS A 56 -7.91 -14.88 24.43
C LYS A 56 -8.18 -13.54 23.77
N GLN A 57 -9.38 -13.34 23.20
CA GLN A 57 -9.72 -12.16 22.38
C GLN A 57 -8.68 -11.90 21.27
N GLN A 58 -8.23 -12.96 20.62
CA GLN A 58 -7.19 -12.91 19.58
C GLN A 58 -7.76 -13.31 18.24
N ILE A 59 -7.48 -12.50 17.22
CA ILE A 59 -7.78 -12.81 15.83
C ILE A 59 -6.47 -12.91 15.08
N GLN A 60 -6.28 -13.99 14.32
CA GLN A 60 -5.16 -14.14 13.40
C GLN A 60 -5.68 -14.06 11.98
N GLY A 61 -4.88 -13.45 11.12
CA GLY A 61 -5.19 -13.32 9.71
C GLY A 61 -3.96 -13.37 8.84
N ILE A 62 -4.23 -13.38 7.55
CA ILE A 62 -3.24 -13.28 6.49
C ILE A 62 -3.67 -12.18 5.52
N LEU A 63 -2.77 -11.68 4.69
CA LEU A 63 -3.17 -10.76 3.62
C LEU A 63 -4.15 -11.47 2.69
N ASP A 64 -5.24 -10.79 2.35
CA ASP A 64 -6.21 -11.30 1.40
C ASP A 64 -5.65 -11.23 -0.03
N GLN A 65 -6.16 -12.08 -0.91
CA GLN A 65 -5.72 -12.15 -2.31
C GLN A 65 -5.83 -10.79 -3.00
N LYS A 66 -6.84 -9.97 -2.68
CA LYS A 66 -6.98 -8.63 -3.25
C LYS A 66 -5.78 -7.71 -2.96
N THR A 67 -5.15 -7.86 -1.79
CA THR A 67 -3.92 -7.11 -1.47
C THR A 67 -2.70 -7.71 -2.18
N LEU A 68 -2.64 -9.04 -2.33
CA LEU A 68 -1.54 -9.70 -3.05
C LEU A 68 -1.57 -9.38 -4.54
N ASP A 69 -2.73 -9.49 -5.18
CA ASP A 69 -2.96 -9.18 -6.60
C ASP A 69 -2.57 -7.74 -6.92
N PHE A 70 -2.85 -6.80 -6.01
CA PHE A 70 -2.45 -5.41 -6.14
C PHE A 70 -0.93 -5.27 -6.25
N TYR A 71 -0.16 -5.91 -5.37
CA TYR A 71 1.30 -5.86 -5.44
C TYR A 71 1.84 -6.64 -6.65
N GLU A 72 1.27 -7.80 -6.96
CA GLU A 72 1.65 -8.61 -8.13
C GLU A 72 1.46 -7.82 -9.43
N LYS A 73 0.37 -7.07 -9.56
CA LYS A 73 0.14 -6.16 -10.70
C LYS A 73 1.25 -5.12 -10.82
N LEU A 74 1.57 -4.40 -9.75
CA LEU A 74 2.64 -3.39 -9.78
C LEU A 74 4.01 -4.00 -10.15
N ILE A 75 4.30 -5.20 -9.65
CA ILE A 75 5.54 -5.92 -9.93
C ILE A 75 5.61 -6.36 -11.39
N SER A 76 4.55 -7.01 -11.90
CA SER A 76 4.50 -7.59 -13.25
C SER A 76 4.47 -6.52 -14.33
N GLU A 77 3.69 -5.46 -14.15
CA GLU A 77 3.58 -4.33 -15.07
C GLU A 77 4.69 -3.27 -14.84
N ASN A 78 5.53 -3.46 -13.80
CA ASN A 78 6.60 -2.53 -13.43
C ASN A 78 6.11 -1.08 -13.21
N LEU A 79 4.92 -0.93 -12.61
CA LEU A 79 4.31 0.37 -12.31
C LEU A 79 4.61 0.80 -10.88
N GLU A 80 4.94 2.08 -10.70
CA GLU A 80 4.99 2.71 -9.39
C GLU A 80 3.59 3.21 -8.98
N ALA A 81 3.34 3.35 -7.68
CA ALA A 81 2.12 3.92 -7.16
C ALA A 81 2.37 4.86 -5.97
N VAL A 82 1.48 5.83 -5.80
CA VAL A 82 1.48 6.75 -4.65
C VAL A 82 0.28 6.42 -3.77
N PHE A 83 0.53 6.09 -2.52
CA PHE A 83 -0.51 6.07 -1.50
C PHE A 83 -0.71 7.49 -0.95
N VAL A 84 -1.96 7.89 -0.85
CA VAL A 84 -2.40 9.21 -0.38
C VAL A 84 -3.41 8.99 0.72
N SER A 85 -3.17 9.59 1.89
CA SER A 85 -4.14 9.65 2.98
C SER A 85 -4.34 11.09 3.47
N GLY A 86 -5.52 11.42 3.99
CA GLY A 86 -5.82 12.72 4.58
C GLY A 86 -6.45 13.75 3.63
N GLU A 87 -6.57 13.41 2.34
CA GLU A 87 -7.18 14.27 1.33
C GLU A 87 -8.17 13.47 0.50
N THR A 88 -9.27 14.11 0.08
CA THR A 88 -10.26 13.44 -0.76
C THR A 88 -9.71 13.19 -2.16
N LYS A 89 -10.30 12.22 -2.88
CA LYS A 89 -10.01 11.99 -4.30
C LYS A 89 -10.13 13.26 -5.16
N GLY A 90 -11.08 14.13 -4.85
CA GLY A 90 -11.29 15.39 -5.56
C GLY A 90 -10.14 16.39 -5.35
N GLN A 91 -9.70 16.58 -4.11
CA GLN A 91 -8.56 17.44 -3.77
C GLN A 91 -7.26 16.92 -4.40
N PHE A 92 -7.03 15.62 -4.32
CA PHE A 92 -5.89 14.98 -4.97
C PHE A 92 -5.91 15.17 -6.49
N LYS A 93 -7.05 14.92 -7.15
CA LYS A 93 -7.20 15.15 -8.59
C LYS A 93 -6.95 16.61 -8.97
N LYS A 94 -7.40 17.57 -8.16
CA LYS A 94 -7.12 19.00 -8.37
C LYS A 94 -5.62 19.29 -8.30
N ALA A 95 -4.89 18.70 -7.35
CA ALA A 95 -3.43 18.85 -7.28
C ALA A 95 -2.72 18.29 -8.53
N LEU A 96 -3.14 17.12 -9.01
CA LEU A 96 -2.61 16.54 -10.26
C LEU A 96 -2.88 17.42 -11.49
N VAL A 97 -4.07 17.99 -11.62
CA VAL A 97 -4.40 18.89 -12.74
C VAL A 97 -3.54 20.15 -12.67
N ASN A 98 -3.42 20.77 -11.49
CA ASN A 98 -2.64 21.99 -11.30
C ASN A 98 -1.14 21.81 -11.57
N THR A 99 -0.62 20.59 -11.41
CA THR A 99 0.78 20.25 -11.64
C THR A 99 1.02 19.62 -13.02
N GLY A 100 -0.02 19.42 -13.82
CA GLY A 100 0.08 18.80 -15.15
C GLY A 100 0.25 17.27 -15.14
N HIS A 101 0.19 16.63 -13.97
CA HIS A 101 0.40 15.18 -13.80
C HIS A 101 -0.85 14.34 -14.00
N PHE A 102 -2.01 14.93 -14.32
CA PHE A 102 -3.23 14.13 -14.55
C PHE A 102 -3.05 13.08 -15.65
N ARG A 103 -2.26 13.41 -16.69
CA ARG A 103 -1.94 12.49 -17.79
C ARG A 103 -1.05 11.32 -17.35
N ASP A 104 -0.34 11.44 -16.24
CA ASP A 104 0.62 10.44 -15.76
C ASP A 104 -0.05 9.32 -14.94
N ILE A 105 -1.37 9.40 -14.75
CA ILE A 105 -2.14 8.47 -13.94
C ILE A 105 -2.76 7.39 -14.81
N VAL A 106 -2.58 6.13 -14.40
CA VAL A 106 -3.28 4.96 -14.96
C VAL A 106 -4.64 4.80 -14.29
N SER A 107 -4.66 4.74 -12.95
CA SER A 107 -5.90 4.64 -12.17
C SER A 107 -5.77 5.27 -10.78
N ILE A 108 -6.91 5.57 -10.17
CA ILE A 108 -7.01 6.01 -8.78
C ILE A 108 -7.96 5.06 -8.05
N GLU A 109 -7.37 4.13 -7.32
CA GLU A 109 -8.04 3.12 -6.51
C GLU A 109 -8.41 3.71 -5.15
N ARG A 110 -9.68 3.65 -4.79
CA ARG A 110 -10.17 4.19 -3.51
C ARG A 110 -10.29 3.07 -2.49
N PHE A 111 -9.61 3.22 -1.35
CA PHE A 111 -9.65 2.29 -0.22
C PHE A 111 -10.51 2.80 0.94
N GLY A 112 -10.61 4.12 1.08
CA GLY A 112 -11.48 4.80 2.05
C GLY A 112 -11.86 6.18 1.55
N PHE A 113 -12.50 7.00 2.38
CA PHE A 113 -12.90 8.35 1.96
C PHE A 113 -11.69 9.26 1.71
N LEU A 114 -10.64 9.11 2.54
CA LEU A 114 -9.42 9.90 2.45
C LEU A 114 -8.21 9.07 2.01
N GLU A 115 -8.38 7.75 1.84
CA GLU A 115 -7.34 6.79 1.49
C GLU A 115 -7.47 6.37 0.02
N ASN A 116 -6.48 6.75 -0.78
CA ASN A 116 -6.43 6.47 -2.20
C ASN A 116 -5.04 5.95 -2.58
N ILE A 117 -4.99 5.01 -3.51
CA ILE A 117 -3.77 4.58 -4.18
C ILE A 117 -3.85 5.01 -5.64
N VAL A 118 -2.77 5.61 -6.13
CA VAL A 118 -2.69 6.23 -7.44
C VAL A 118 -1.63 5.49 -8.22
N ILE A 119 -2.05 4.72 -9.22
CA ILE A 119 -1.15 3.94 -10.07
C ILE A 119 -0.66 4.84 -11.19
N LEU A 120 0.66 4.90 -11.36
CA LEU A 120 1.33 5.78 -12.30
C LEU A 120 1.62 5.05 -13.61
N ARG A 121 1.80 5.81 -14.69
CA ARG A 121 2.33 5.27 -15.96
C ARG A 121 3.80 4.90 -15.81
N GLU A 122 4.27 3.98 -16.65
CA GLU A 122 5.65 3.46 -16.63
C GLU A 122 6.73 4.55 -16.69
N SER A 123 6.47 5.66 -17.37
CA SER A 123 7.41 6.79 -17.50
C SER A 123 7.44 7.72 -16.28
N THR A 124 6.64 7.45 -15.25
CA THR A 124 6.43 8.36 -14.13
C THR A 124 6.78 7.69 -12.82
N THR A 125 7.58 8.38 -12.00
CA THR A 125 8.03 7.86 -10.70
C THR A 125 7.21 8.45 -9.56
N ALA A 126 6.91 7.63 -8.56
CA ALA A 126 6.21 8.03 -7.34
C ALA A 126 6.96 9.12 -6.57
N PRO A 127 8.30 9.06 -6.36
CA PRO A 127 9.03 10.16 -5.74
C PRO A 127 8.88 11.51 -6.48
N GLY A 128 8.89 11.51 -7.82
CA GLY A 128 8.68 12.72 -8.62
C GLY A 128 7.30 13.30 -8.40
N ILE A 129 6.25 12.47 -8.54
CA ILE A 129 4.87 12.88 -8.28
C ILE A 129 4.71 13.45 -6.86
N ILE A 130 5.26 12.78 -5.85
CA ILE A 130 5.20 13.21 -4.45
C ILE A 130 5.85 14.60 -4.27
N ALA A 131 7.02 14.81 -4.87
CA ALA A 131 7.72 16.10 -4.79
C ALA A 131 6.90 17.25 -5.42
N ASP A 132 6.26 16.99 -6.56
CA ASP A 132 5.54 18.01 -7.30
C ASP A 132 4.17 18.34 -6.69
N ILE A 133 3.42 17.32 -6.25
CA ILE A 133 2.08 17.52 -5.69
C ILE A 133 2.09 17.80 -4.19
N GLY A 134 3.12 17.40 -3.45
CA GLY A 134 3.16 17.47 -1.99
C GLY A 134 2.94 18.89 -1.47
N LYS A 135 3.49 19.89 -2.16
CA LYS A 135 3.30 21.32 -1.84
C LYS A 135 1.84 21.80 -1.92
N HIS A 136 0.99 21.07 -2.65
CA HIS A 136 -0.43 21.39 -2.83
C HIS A 136 -1.33 20.64 -1.83
N LEU A 137 -0.80 19.67 -1.09
CA LEU A 137 -1.57 18.78 -0.21
C LEU A 137 -1.02 18.89 1.22
N LYS A 138 -1.43 19.93 1.95
CA LYS A 138 -0.83 20.34 3.23
C LYS A 138 -1.05 19.37 4.40
N ASN A 139 -2.12 18.56 4.35
CA ASN A 139 -2.50 17.66 5.44
C ASN A 139 -2.50 16.18 5.02
N CYS A 140 -1.70 15.83 4.01
CA CYS A 140 -1.65 14.48 3.49
C CYS A 140 -0.42 13.70 3.95
N LYS A 141 -0.56 12.37 4.00
CA LYS A 141 0.60 11.46 3.97
C LYS A 141 0.72 10.88 2.57
N LEU A 142 1.93 10.95 2.03
CA LEU A 142 2.28 10.42 0.72
C LEU A 142 3.37 9.36 0.87
N ASN A 143 3.20 8.21 0.25
CA ASN A 143 4.18 7.13 0.26
C ASN A 143 4.34 6.53 -1.12
N ALA A 144 5.53 6.01 -1.40
CA ALA A 144 5.93 5.54 -2.71
C ALA A 144 5.99 4.01 -2.71
N ILE A 145 5.05 3.38 -3.41
CA ILE A 145 5.07 1.95 -3.65
C ILE A 145 5.87 1.74 -4.94
N ARG A 146 7.02 1.08 -4.82
CA ARG A 146 7.97 0.97 -5.93
C ARG A 146 8.35 -0.49 -6.19
N PRO A 147 8.03 -1.05 -7.37
CA PRO A 147 8.16 -2.47 -7.63
C PRO A 147 9.62 -2.92 -7.61
N GLU A 148 10.59 -2.06 -7.90
CA GLU A 148 12.01 -2.39 -7.80
C GLU A 148 12.48 -2.63 -6.36
N ARG A 149 11.83 -2.03 -5.35
CA ARG A 149 12.09 -2.34 -3.93
C ARG A 149 11.52 -3.71 -3.57
N ILE A 150 10.28 -3.96 -3.98
CA ILE A 150 9.55 -5.19 -3.70
C ILE A 150 10.20 -6.41 -4.40
N LYS A 151 10.63 -6.25 -5.66
CA LYS A 151 11.31 -7.28 -6.46
C LYS A 151 12.58 -7.83 -5.79
N LYS A 152 13.27 -7.04 -4.96
CA LYS A 152 14.46 -7.52 -4.21
C LYS A 152 14.09 -8.62 -3.20
N LEU A 153 12.86 -8.59 -2.69
CA LEU A 153 12.36 -9.61 -1.77
C LEU A 153 11.74 -10.79 -2.53
N TYR A 154 11.05 -10.56 -3.65
CA TYR A 154 10.45 -11.62 -4.47
C TYR A 154 11.43 -12.44 -5.31
N LYS A 155 12.35 -11.79 -6.05
CA LYS A 155 13.25 -12.51 -6.96
C LYS A 155 14.26 -13.32 -6.16
N SER A 156 14.21 -14.64 -6.26
CA SER A 156 15.39 -15.48 -6.06
C SER A 156 16.52 -14.87 -6.90
N LYS A 157 17.74 -14.76 -6.38
CA LYS A 157 18.89 -14.58 -7.26
C LYS A 157 18.79 -15.68 -8.32
N LEU A 158 18.52 -15.30 -9.57
CA LEU A 158 18.91 -16.10 -10.70
C LEU A 158 20.43 -16.03 -10.78
#